data_AF-A0A2R7T9W5-F1
#
_entry.id   AF-A0A2R7T9W5-F1
#
_cell.length_a   1.000
_cell.length_b   1.000
_cell.length_c   1.000
_cell.angle_alpha   90.00
_cell.angle_beta   90.00
_cell.angle_gamma   90.00
#
_symmetry.space_group_name_H-M   'P 1'
#
loop_
_entity.id
_entity.type
_entity.pdbx_description
1 polymer ?
#
loop_
_entity_poly.entity_id
_entity_poly.type
_entity_poly.pdbx_seq_one_letter_code
_entity_poly.pdbx_strand_id
1 'polypeptide(L)'
;MSKKNDIRLLRVNYLRGPNMWTYRPVLEVWLDLGELEDHPSHLLPGFNDRLTTALPALIEHHCGVGERGGFIERLRDGTWMGHVLEHIVIELLNLSGMPTGFGQTRSTSQRGVYRMVFRARDEQVARAALAEGHALIMAV
;
A
#
# COMPACT_ATOMS: atom_id res chain seq x y z
N MET A 1 7.16 -22.32 1.22
CA MET A 1 6.73 -21.33 2.22
C MET A 1 5.24 -21.50 2.44
N SER A 2 4.78 -21.57 3.70
CA SER A 2 3.34 -21.65 4.00
C SER A 2 2.64 -20.42 3.42
N LYS A 3 1.50 -20.59 2.73
CA LYS A 3 0.65 -19.46 2.36
C LYS A 3 0.20 -18.81 3.67
N LYS A 4 0.72 -17.61 3.96
CA LYS A 4 0.21 -16.80 5.06
C LYS A 4 -1.23 -16.42 4.77
N ASN A 5 -2.01 -16.25 5.83
CA ASN A 5 -3.41 -15.85 5.69
C ASN A 5 -3.54 -14.52 4.93
N ASP A 6 -4.63 -14.39 4.18
CA ASP A 6 -4.93 -13.24 3.32
C ASP A 6 -5.12 -11.95 4.14
N ILE A 7 -4.64 -10.82 3.60
CA ILE A 7 -4.93 -9.48 4.15
C ILE A 7 -6.42 -9.23 3.94
N ARG A 8 -7.18 -8.94 5.01
CA ARG A 8 -8.62 -8.70 4.90
C ARG A 8 -8.93 -7.22 4.69
N LEU A 9 -9.68 -6.91 3.64
CA LEU A 9 -10.23 -5.58 3.41
C LEU A 9 -11.53 -5.42 4.22
N LEU A 10 -11.44 -4.83 5.42
CA LEU A 10 -12.56 -4.71 6.35
C LEU A 10 -13.59 -3.65 5.91
N ARG A 11 -13.13 -2.58 5.28
CA ARG A 11 -13.96 -1.45 4.82
C ARG A 11 -13.25 -0.71 3.70
N VAL A 12 -13.99 -0.31 2.67
CA VAL A 12 -13.48 0.49 1.55
C VAL A 12 -14.44 1.64 1.25
N ASN A 13 -14.04 2.86 1.61
CA ASN A 13 -14.85 4.06 1.48
C ASN A 13 -14.18 5.09 0.57
N TYR A 14 -14.88 5.52 -0.47
CA TYR A 14 -14.44 6.63 -1.31
C TYR A 14 -14.91 7.97 -0.76
N LEU A 15 -13.97 8.84 -0.41
CA LEU A 15 -14.25 10.18 0.11
C LEU A 15 -14.14 11.16 -1.04
N ARG A 16 -15.29 11.68 -1.52
CA ARG A 16 -15.41 12.41 -2.80
C ARG A 16 -14.91 13.86 -2.80
N GLY A 17 -14.60 14.42 -1.64
CA GLY A 17 -14.23 15.83 -1.48
C GLY A 17 -13.29 16.03 -0.29
N PRO A 18 -13.18 17.27 0.23
CA PRO A 18 -12.39 17.55 1.43
C PRO A 18 -12.76 16.60 2.58
N ASN A 19 -11.74 16.00 3.17
CA ASN A 19 -11.87 14.99 4.21
C ASN A 19 -10.73 15.12 5.23
N MET A 20 -10.74 14.27 6.26
CA MET A 20 -9.75 14.33 7.34
C MET A 20 -8.29 14.11 6.91
N TRP A 21 -8.05 13.54 5.73
CA TRP A 21 -6.71 13.22 5.23
C TRP A 21 -6.16 14.30 4.30
N THR A 22 -7.01 14.85 3.43
CA THR A 22 -6.62 15.86 2.43
C THR A 22 -7.85 16.56 1.84
N TYR A 23 -7.63 17.69 1.16
CA TYR A 23 -8.67 18.44 0.45
C TYR A 23 -9.10 17.81 -0.89
N ARG A 24 -8.52 16.67 -1.25
CA ARG A 24 -8.75 15.96 -2.52
C ARG A 24 -9.46 14.61 -2.28
N PRO A 25 -10.10 14.02 -3.30
CA PRO A 25 -10.72 12.73 -3.14
C PRO A 25 -9.69 11.62 -2.84
N VAL A 26 -10.08 10.69 -1.98
CA VAL A 26 -9.24 9.54 -1.56
C VAL A 26 -10.08 8.28 -1.44
N LEU A 27 -9.44 7.12 -1.58
CA LEU A 27 -10.01 5.85 -1.12
C LEU A 27 -9.43 5.55 0.27
N GLU A 28 -10.30 5.43 1.27
CA GLU A 28 -9.95 4.96 2.61
C GLU A 28 -10.24 3.47 2.74
N VAL A 29 -9.25 2.73 3.18
CA VAL A 29 -9.29 1.27 3.34
C VAL A 29 -8.90 0.90 4.75
N TRP A 30 -9.75 0.10 5.41
CA TRP A 30 -9.41 -0.57 6.65
C TRP A 30 -8.90 -1.97 6.32
N LEU A 31 -7.71 -2.28 6.80
CA LEU A 31 -6.99 -3.52 6.51
C LEU A 31 -6.77 -4.28 7.82
N ASP A 32 -6.93 -5.60 7.80
CA ASP A 32 -6.42 -6.49 8.84
C ASP A 32 -5.31 -7.37 8.23
N LEU A 33 -4.09 -7.21 8.74
CA LEU A 33 -2.91 -7.92 8.24
C LEU A 33 -2.84 -9.37 8.71
N GLY A 34 -3.62 -9.78 9.71
CA GLY A 34 -3.54 -11.11 10.30
C GLY A 34 -2.12 -11.47 10.74
N GLU A 35 -1.61 -12.61 10.26
CA GLU A 35 -0.25 -13.10 10.59
C GLU A 35 0.86 -12.21 10.04
N LEU A 36 0.60 -11.39 9.02
CA LEU A 36 1.60 -10.49 8.45
C LEU A 36 1.95 -9.32 9.37
N GLU A 37 1.15 -9.10 10.43
CA GLU A 37 1.49 -8.16 11.49
C GLU A 37 2.85 -8.48 12.14
N ASP A 38 3.15 -9.77 12.30
CA ASP A 38 4.40 -10.28 12.88
C ASP A 38 5.52 -10.45 11.85
N HIS A 39 5.27 -10.10 10.59
CA HIS A 39 6.20 -10.33 9.49
C HIS A 39 6.32 -9.09 8.60
N PRO A 40 6.98 -8.03 9.08
CA PRO A 40 7.36 -6.90 8.24
C PRO A 40 8.20 -7.35 7.03
N SER A 41 8.28 -6.50 6.00
CA SER A 41 8.89 -6.77 4.70
C SER A 41 10.27 -7.44 4.75
N HIS A 42 11.15 -7.02 5.67
CA HIS A 42 12.50 -7.55 5.83
C HIS A 42 12.55 -8.99 6.38
N LEU A 43 11.48 -9.46 7.02
CA LEU A 43 11.34 -10.83 7.52
C LEU A 43 10.63 -11.76 6.53
N LEU A 44 10.34 -11.29 5.31
CA LEU A 44 9.73 -12.07 4.24
C LEU A 44 10.81 -12.44 3.20
N PRO A 45 11.33 -13.68 3.21
CA PRO A 45 12.40 -14.09 2.30
C PRO A 45 12.07 -13.87 0.81
N GLY A 46 12.92 -13.08 0.15
CA GLY A 46 12.83 -12.73 -1.27
C GLY A 46 11.63 -11.87 -1.68
N PHE A 47 10.79 -11.43 -0.73
CA PHE A 47 9.62 -10.60 -1.02
C PHE A 47 10.02 -9.27 -1.66
N ASN A 48 10.98 -8.56 -1.05
CA ASN A 48 11.44 -7.26 -1.56
C ASN A 48 11.98 -7.36 -2.99
N ASP A 49 12.76 -8.41 -3.28
CA ASP A 49 13.36 -8.61 -4.62
C ASP A 49 12.28 -8.93 -5.66
N ARG A 50 11.33 -9.80 -5.34
CA ARG A 50 10.21 -10.14 -6.25
C ARG A 50 9.31 -8.93 -6.49
N LEU A 51 8.98 -8.16 -5.45
CA LEU A 51 8.18 -6.95 -5.56
C LEU A 51 8.86 -5.89 -6.44
N THR A 52 10.13 -5.60 -6.20
CA THR A 52 10.87 -4.58 -6.95
C THR A 52 11.20 -5.01 -8.38
N THR A 53 11.27 -6.32 -8.64
CA THR A 53 11.34 -6.87 -10.00
C THR A 53 10.01 -6.68 -10.74
N ALA A 54 8.88 -6.90 -10.06
CA ALA A 54 7.55 -6.77 -10.66
C ALA A 54 7.16 -5.30 -10.91
N LEU A 55 7.54 -4.39 -10.01
CA LEU A 55 7.25 -2.96 -10.08
C LEU A 55 8.56 -2.14 -9.97
N PRO A 56 9.36 -2.06 -11.04
CA PRO A 56 10.68 -1.43 -10.99
C PRO A 56 10.63 0.08 -10.72
N ALA A 57 9.54 0.75 -11.09
CA ALA A 57 9.34 2.18 -10.85
C ALA A 57 9.07 2.53 -9.37
N LEU A 58 8.92 1.55 -8.47
CA LEU A 58 8.92 1.80 -7.02
C LEU A 58 10.20 2.47 -6.51
N ILE A 59 11.30 2.43 -7.28
CA ILE A 59 12.51 3.22 -6.97
C ILE A 59 12.25 4.73 -6.99
N GLU A 60 11.24 5.20 -7.72
CA GLU A 60 10.87 6.62 -7.77
C GLU A 60 10.02 7.03 -6.55
N HIS A 61 9.59 6.07 -5.72
CA HIS A 61 8.77 6.35 -4.55
C HIS A 61 9.62 6.87 -3.39
N HIS A 62 9.20 8.03 -2.88
CA HIS A 62 9.75 8.64 -1.67
C HIS A 62 9.05 8.08 -0.44
N CYS A 63 9.80 7.85 0.64
CA CYS A 63 9.25 7.52 1.96
C CYS A 63 10.10 8.19 3.04
N GLY A 64 9.48 8.78 4.06
CA GLY A 64 10.20 9.46 5.14
C GLY A 64 10.96 10.71 4.67
N VAL A 65 12.29 10.61 4.57
CA VAL A 65 13.25 11.73 4.39
C VAL A 65 13.08 12.45 3.03
N GLY A 66 12.30 11.87 2.10
CA GLY A 66 11.88 12.55 0.86
C GLY A 66 12.82 12.36 -0.31
N GLU A 67 13.74 11.40 -0.25
CA GLU A 67 14.73 11.12 -1.30
C GLU A 67 14.28 9.96 -2.20
N ARG A 68 14.68 10.02 -3.48
CA ARG A 68 14.44 8.96 -4.49
C ARG A 68 14.95 7.63 -3.96
N GLY A 69 14.11 6.61 -3.99
CA GLY A 69 14.43 5.26 -3.48
C GLY A 69 14.21 5.10 -1.98
N GLY A 70 13.75 6.13 -1.27
CA GLY A 70 13.49 6.03 0.17
C GLY A 70 12.47 4.95 0.55
N PHE A 71 11.53 4.61 -0.35
CA PHE A 71 10.66 3.44 -0.12
C PHE A 71 11.41 2.10 -0.19
N ILE A 72 12.38 1.96 -1.09
CA ILE A 72 13.20 0.74 -1.22
C ILE A 72 14.06 0.54 0.02
N GLU A 73 14.64 1.61 0.55
CA GLU A 73 15.35 1.58 1.83
C GLU A 73 14.41 1.14 2.95
N ARG A 74 13.20 1.71 3.00
CA ARG A 74 12.19 1.35 4.00
C ARG A 74 11.74 -0.12 3.91
N LEU A 75 11.66 -0.69 2.70
CA LEU A 75 11.39 -2.11 2.50
C LEU A 75 12.49 -3.00 3.10
N ARG A 76 13.76 -2.59 2.97
CA ARG A 76 14.93 -3.31 3.49
C ARG A 76 15.04 -3.21 5.00
N ASP A 77 14.79 -2.02 5.56
CA ASP A 77 14.76 -1.80 7.01
C ASP A 77 13.59 -2.53 7.69
N GLY A 78 12.47 -2.65 6.97
CA GLY A 78 11.26 -3.26 7.47
C GLY A 78 10.08 -2.32 7.54
N THR A 79 9.01 -2.71 6.87
CA THR A 79 7.71 -2.05 6.99
C THR A 79 6.56 -3.04 6.86
N TRP A 80 5.40 -2.66 7.36
CA TRP A 80 4.19 -3.49 7.35
C TRP A 80 3.49 -3.49 5.99
N MET A 81 2.80 -4.60 5.70
CA MET A 81 2.17 -4.84 4.40
C MET A 81 1.08 -3.83 4.05
N GLY A 82 0.44 -3.17 5.03
CA GLY A 82 -0.47 -2.05 4.74
C GLY A 82 0.24 -0.89 4.04
N HIS A 83 1.44 -0.52 4.50
CA HIS A 83 2.23 0.55 3.88
C HIS A 83 2.86 0.10 2.55
N VAL A 84 3.20 -1.18 2.41
CA VAL A 84 3.65 -1.71 1.12
C VAL A 84 2.53 -1.67 0.09
N LEU A 85 1.32 -2.09 0.47
CA LEU A 85 0.13 -2.05 -0.38
C LEU A 85 -0.19 -0.62 -0.82
N GLU A 86 -0.03 0.36 0.06
CA GLU A 86 -0.20 1.79 -0.29
C GLU A 86 0.67 2.19 -1.47
N HIS A 87 1.98 1.90 -1.42
CA HIS A 87 2.90 2.23 -2.51
C HIS A 87 2.64 1.40 -3.76
N ILE A 88 2.26 0.13 -3.64
CA ILE A 88 1.84 -0.68 -4.80
C ILE A 88 0.64 -0.03 -5.50
N VAL A 89 -0.39 0.36 -4.75
CA VAL A 89 -1.60 0.96 -5.32
C VAL A 89 -1.30 2.31 -5.97
N ILE A 90 -0.46 3.14 -5.34
CA ILE A 90 -0.01 4.40 -5.94
C ILE A 90 0.71 4.15 -7.27
N GLU A 91 1.59 3.15 -7.34
CA GLU A 91 2.30 2.82 -8.56
C GLU A 91 1.35 2.31 -9.66
N LEU A 92 0.39 1.44 -9.32
CA LEU A 92 -0.62 0.97 -10.27
C LEU A 92 -1.48 2.12 -10.82
N LEU A 93 -1.84 3.09 -9.99
CA LEU A 93 -2.53 4.30 -10.44
C LEU A 93 -1.66 5.16 -11.36
N ASN A 94 -0.37 5.29 -11.08
CA ASN A 94 0.57 6.01 -11.93
C ASN A 94 0.69 5.34 -13.31
N LEU A 95 0.87 4.01 -13.34
CA LEU A 95 0.91 3.21 -14.56
C LEU A 95 -0.41 3.29 -15.35
N SER A 96 -1.55 3.45 -14.67
CA SER A 96 -2.87 3.60 -15.32
C SER A 96 -3.15 5.04 -15.82
N GLY A 97 -2.15 5.93 -15.82
CA GLY A 97 -2.33 7.32 -16.25
C GLY A 97 -3.10 8.20 -15.25
N MET A 98 -3.21 7.78 -13.98
CA MET A 98 -3.82 8.54 -12.89
C MET A 98 -2.77 9.00 -11.87
N PRO A 99 -1.89 9.95 -12.24
CA PRO A 99 -0.76 10.32 -11.40
C PRO A 99 -1.20 10.79 -10.02
N THR A 100 -0.57 10.19 -9.00
CA THR A 100 -0.75 10.50 -7.59
C THR A 100 0.52 10.14 -6.82
N GLY A 101 0.75 10.82 -5.71
CA GLY A 101 1.87 10.51 -4.80
C GLY A 101 1.47 10.63 -3.33
N PHE A 102 0.18 10.83 -3.06
CA PHE A 102 -0.31 10.93 -1.69
C PHE A 102 -0.90 9.59 -1.28
N GLY A 103 -0.28 9.00 -0.26
CA GLY A 103 -0.85 7.95 0.57
C GLY A 103 -0.45 8.13 2.02
N GLN A 104 -1.20 7.51 2.91
CA GLN A 104 -0.85 7.36 4.32
C GLN A 104 -1.42 6.07 4.88
N THR A 105 -0.58 5.32 5.58
CA THR A 105 -0.99 4.15 6.34
C THR A 105 -0.70 4.38 7.82
N ARG A 106 -1.70 4.14 8.67
CA ARG A 106 -1.62 4.32 10.13
C ARG A 106 -2.24 3.11 10.83
N SER A 107 -1.58 2.64 11.88
CA SER A 107 -2.16 1.63 12.77
C SER A 107 -3.36 2.21 13.53
N THR A 108 -4.26 1.34 13.94
CA THR A 108 -5.37 1.69 14.82
C THR A 108 -5.07 1.28 16.27
N SER A 109 -6.03 1.47 17.18
CA SER A 109 -5.95 0.92 18.53
C SER A 109 -6.01 -0.60 18.58
N GLN A 110 -6.46 -1.24 17.49
CA GLN A 110 -6.46 -2.70 17.35
C GLN A 110 -5.19 -3.13 16.59
N ARG A 111 -4.40 -3.99 17.22
CA ARG A 111 -3.18 -4.57 16.63
C ARG A 111 -3.52 -5.33 15.34
N GLY A 112 -2.65 -5.21 14.32
CA GLY A 112 -2.89 -5.80 13.00
C GLY A 112 -3.88 -5.04 12.13
N VAL A 113 -4.64 -4.08 12.68
CA VAL A 113 -5.64 -3.31 11.94
C VAL A 113 -5.12 -1.91 11.62
N TYR A 114 -5.17 -1.57 10.33
CA TYR A 114 -4.63 -0.33 9.77
C TYR A 114 -5.69 0.44 8.98
N ARG A 115 -5.54 1.75 8.96
CA ARG A 115 -6.21 2.65 8.00
C ARG A 115 -5.18 3.07 6.96
N MET A 116 -5.40 2.64 5.74
CA MET A 116 -4.64 3.02 4.55
C MET A 116 -5.48 3.98 3.72
N VAL A 117 -4.89 5.07 3.28
CA VAL A 117 -5.51 5.99 2.32
C VAL A 117 -4.57 6.25 1.17
N PHE A 118 -5.14 6.46 -0.02
CA PHE A 118 -4.42 6.99 -1.17
C PHE A 118 -5.33 7.91 -1.97
N ARG A 119 -4.74 8.94 -2.56
CA ARG A 119 -5.48 9.88 -3.41
C ARG A 119 -5.77 9.23 -4.76
N ALA A 120 -7.04 9.28 -5.16
CA ALA A 120 -7.50 8.85 -6.47
C ALA A 120 -8.63 9.77 -6.93
N ARG A 121 -8.66 10.11 -8.21
CA ARG A 121 -9.66 11.03 -8.79
C ARG A 121 -10.93 10.32 -9.24
N ASP A 122 -10.81 9.03 -9.54
CA ASP A 122 -11.93 8.18 -9.96
C ASP A 122 -12.06 6.99 -9.00
N GLU A 123 -13.28 6.73 -8.55
CA GLU A 123 -13.56 5.67 -7.59
C GLU A 123 -13.35 4.27 -8.18
N GLN A 124 -13.73 4.05 -9.43
CA GLN A 124 -13.68 2.73 -10.06
C GLN A 124 -12.23 2.32 -10.31
N VAL A 125 -11.42 3.25 -10.83
CA VAL A 125 -9.98 3.02 -11.03
C VAL A 125 -9.27 2.79 -9.68
N ALA A 126 -9.64 3.54 -8.63
CA ALA A 126 -9.08 3.35 -7.29
C ALA A 126 -9.37 1.94 -6.74
N ARG A 127 -10.60 1.46 -6.91
CA ARG A 127 -11.00 0.11 -6.46
C ARG A 127 -10.32 -0.99 -7.27
N ALA A 128 -10.17 -0.79 -8.58
CA ALA A 128 -9.43 -1.72 -9.43
C ALA A 128 -7.95 -1.79 -9.01
N ALA A 129 -7.29 -0.64 -8.84
CA ALA A 129 -5.90 -0.58 -8.39
C ALA A 129 -5.71 -1.22 -7.00
N LEU A 130 -6.65 -1.02 -6.07
CA LEU A 130 -6.64 -1.69 -4.76
C LEU A 130 -6.75 -3.22 -4.91
N ALA A 131 -7.67 -3.72 -5.74
CA ALA A 131 -7.88 -5.14 -5.95
C ALA A 131 -6.65 -5.80 -6.59
N GLU A 132 -6.09 -5.20 -7.64
CA GLU A 132 -4.88 -5.69 -8.31
C GLU A 132 -3.65 -5.60 -7.40
N GLY A 133 -3.52 -4.51 -6.63
CA GLY A 133 -2.44 -4.35 -5.66
C GLY A 133 -2.51 -5.37 -4.53
N HIS A 134 -3.71 -5.69 -4.05
CA HIS A 134 -3.95 -6.74 -3.06
C HIS A 134 -3.66 -8.13 -3.62
N ALA A 135 -4.08 -8.43 -4.86
CA ALA A 135 -3.72 -9.68 -5.52
C ALA A 135 -2.21 -9.82 -5.72
N LEU A 136 -1.53 -8.74 -6.14
CA LEU A 136 -0.08 -8.71 -6.35
C LEU A 136 0.68 -8.96 -5.05
N ILE A 137 0.38 -8.23 -3.97
CA ILE A 137 1.12 -8.36 -2.70
C ILE A 137 0.99 -9.77 -2.09
N MET A 138 -0.13 -10.45 -2.36
CA MET A 138 -0.35 -11.83 -1.91
C MET A 138 0.29 -12.90 -2.81
N ALA A 139 0.70 -12.53 -4.03
CA ALA A 139 1.34 -13.42 -5.00
C ALA A 139 2.88 -13.32 -5.01
N VAL A 140 3.44 -12.19 -4.58
CA VAL A 140 4.89 -11.93 -4.53
C VAL A 140 5.57 -12.41 -3.26
#